data_AF-A0A2H0MLJ3-F1
#
_entry.id   AF-A0A2H0MLJ3-F1
#
_cell.length_a   1.000
_cell.length_b   1.000
_cell.length_c   1.000
_cell.angle_alpha   90.00
_cell.angle_beta   90.00
_cell.angle_gamma   90.00
#
_symmetry.space_group_name_H-M   'P 1'
#
loop_
_entity.id
_entity.type
_entity.pdbx_description
1 polymer ?
#
loop_
_entity_poly.entity_id
_entity_poly.type
_entity_poly.pdbx_seq_one_letter_code
_entity_poly.pdbx_strand_id
1 'polypeptide(L)'
;MRTPGIHIPRLRLNLSLVLICGGFCLGLGLLVLLGWHLHFPELVQTHPSLVPMQYNTALGFLLCGVGLIRIFKKNQIWGTLSGAALLLLSSLTLLEYVWNLDLGIDEMFMKHYITVKTPQPGRMAPNTALGFLLCGAALMLCARRNLTQDLLMAILSLNALVLSLSSVALGGYLAGLETAYGWGNMTPMALNTALGFIAFSLGMLKSTREIADSQGIETLPWVPVLVALAGLTVTVFLWQALAQKDILHIEGKIQEIPREFREHLENLMGPQALAIVRMAQRWEYQRPPNRAEWESDARLYVNHYKTFQAVEWVDSDLQVQWVVPLQGNEKARVKNLNDETRRQAAFANARNKKTLTTTRTIHLAQGGIGFLIIHPIFLNSGDFGGYIVGVLRVERLMDQLLKEEFFNGYSMVLLEGHEVIYNHQLPSALQIRSWTKEDHFEFENI
;
A
#
# COMPACT_ATOMS: atom_id res chain seq x y z
N MET A 1 -22.91 50.31 -51.38
CA MET A 1 -23.53 49.91 -50.10
C MET A 1 -22.54 49.00 -49.37
N ARG A 2 -21.85 49.49 -48.34
CA ARG A 2 -21.03 48.66 -47.44
C ARG A 2 -21.89 48.36 -46.21
N THR A 3 -22.16 47.09 -45.97
CA THR A 3 -22.86 46.59 -44.78
C THR A 3 -22.08 46.97 -43.51
N PRO A 4 -22.72 47.58 -42.49
CA PRO A 4 -22.07 47.83 -41.21
C PRO A 4 -21.87 46.48 -40.50
N GLY A 5 -20.61 46.05 -40.40
CA GLY A 5 -20.24 44.89 -39.60
C GLY A 5 -20.55 45.17 -38.13
N ILE A 6 -21.36 44.30 -37.52
CA ILE A 6 -21.66 44.32 -36.09
C ILE A 6 -20.35 44.04 -35.35
N HIS A 7 -19.66 45.10 -34.90
CA HIS A 7 -18.57 44.99 -33.95
C HIS A 7 -19.15 44.59 -32.59
N ILE A 8 -19.33 43.28 -32.37
CA ILE A 8 -19.48 42.75 -31.02
C ILE A 8 -18.20 43.13 -30.27
N PRO A 9 -18.26 43.91 -29.17
CA PRO A 9 -17.06 44.43 -28.55
C PRO A 9 -16.30 43.26 -27.91
N ARG A 10 -15.09 42.96 -28.43
CA ARG A 10 -14.13 42.00 -27.84
C ARG A 10 -13.95 42.19 -26.32
N LEU A 11 -14.21 43.41 -25.82
CA LEU A 11 -14.24 43.79 -24.41
C LEU A 11 -15.23 42.99 -23.54
N ARG A 12 -16.42 42.61 -24.07
CA ARG A 12 -17.44 41.89 -23.29
C ARG A 12 -17.15 40.40 -23.13
N LEU A 13 -16.56 39.75 -24.14
CA LEU A 13 -16.16 38.33 -24.06
C LEU A 13 -14.98 38.13 -23.09
N ASN A 14 -14.07 39.10 -23.08
CA ASN A 14 -12.85 39.12 -22.28
C ASN A 14 -13.13 39.20 -20.77
N LEU A 15 -14.08 40.05 -20.37
CA LEU A 15 -14.54 40.22 -18.99
C LEU A 15 -15.09 38.91 -18.38
N SER A 16 -15.71 38.08 -19.23
CA SER A 16 -16.42 36.89 -18.81
C SER A 16 -15.47 35.80 -18.33
N LEU A 17 -14.36 35.56 -19.03
CA LEU A 17 -13.52 34.39 -18.76
C LEU A 17 -12.81 34.45 -17.39
N VAL A 18 -12.23 35.60 -17.05
CA VAL A 18 -11.53 35.77 -15.76
C VAL A 18 -12.50 35.60 -14.58
N LEU A 19 -13.71 36.16 -14.71
CA LEU A 19 -14.76 36.03 -13.70
C LEU A 19 -15.32 34.61 -13.62
N ILE A 20 -15.47 33.90 -14.74
CA ILE A 20 -15.91 32.50 -14.77
C ILE A 20 -14.86 31.61 -14.09
N CYS A 21 -13.58 31.73 -14.45
CA CYS A 21 -12.49 30.96 -13.87
C CYS A 21 -12.31 31.24 -12.38
N GLY A 22 -12.32 32.51 -11.98
CA GLY A 22 -12.24 32.90 -10.57
C GLY A 22 -13.47 32.46 -9.77
N GLY A 23 -14.66 32.57 -10.37
CA GLY A 23 -15.92 32.09 -9.78
C GLY A 23 -15.95 30.57 -9.62
N PHE A 24 -15.42 29.83 -10.59
CA PHE A 24 -15.25 28.38 -10.50
C PHE A 24 -14.33 27.98 -9.35
N CYS A 25 -13.17 28.62 -9.20
CA CYS A 25 -12.25 28.35 -8.09
C CYS A 25 -12.90 28.65 -6.73
N LEU A 26 -13.60 29.79 -6.61
CA LEU A 26 -14.37 30.14 -5.41
C LEU A 26 -15.45 29.10 -5.10
N GLY A 27 -16.27 28.76 -6.10
CA GLY A 27 -17.37 27.81 -5.95
C GLY A 27 -16.86 26.42 -5.57
N LEU A 28 -15.80 25.94 -6.22
CA LEU A 28 -15.15 24.68 -5.91
C LEU A 28 -14.65 24.64 -4.46
N GLY A 29 -13.93 25.67 -4.02
CA GLY A 29 -13.46 25.77 -2.64
C GLY A 29 -14.61 25.77 -1.63
N LEU A 30 -15.66 26.58 -1.86
CA LEU A 30 -16.84 26.63 -0.98
C LEU A 30 -17.58 25.30 -0.93
N LEU A 31 -17.81 24.64 -2.07
CA LEU A 31 -18.51 23.37 -2.14
C LEU A 31 -17.80 22.27 -1.35
N VAL A 32 -16.47 22.18 -1.48
CA VAL A 32 -15.67 21.18 -0.75
C VAL A 32 -15.65 21.49 0.75
N LEU A 33 -15.50 22.76 1.15
CA LEU A 33 -15.57 23.15 2.56
C LEU A 33 -16.93 22.83 3.17
N LEU A 34 -18.03 23.08 2.44
CA LEU A 34 -19.36 22.68 2.84
C LEU A 34 -19.48 21.15 2.96
N GLY A 35 -18.90 20.39 2.02
CA GLY A 35 -18.86 18.93 2.09
C GLY A 35 -18.14 18.41 3.35
N TRP A 36 -17.06 19.06 3.75
CA TRP A 36 -16.37 18.75 5.01
C TRP A 36 -17.27 19.03 6.23
N HIS A 37 -17.89 20.20 6.32
CA HIS A 37 -18.74 20.56 7.46
C HIS A 37 -20.04 19.74 7.55
N LEU A 38 -20.67 19.46 6.40
CA LEU A 38 -21.92 18.70 6.30
C LEU A 38 -21.70 17.18 6.36
N HIS A 39 -20.46 16.71 6.44
CA HIS A 39 -20.10 15.28 6.40
C HIS A 39 -20.71 14.56 5.18
N PHE A 40 -20.63 15.21 4.01
CA PHE A 40 -21.18 14.70 2.76
C PHE A 40 -20.03 14.40 1.77
N PRO A 41 -19.53 13.15 1.74
CA PRO A 41 -18.32 12.77 1.01
C PRO A 41 -18.38 13.08 -0.49
N GLU A 42 -19.55 13.07 -1.11
CA GLU A 42 -19.77 13.28 -2.54
C GLU A 42 -19.45 14.72 -2.98
N LEU A 43 -19.45 15.68 -2.05
CA LEU A 43 -19.00 17.05 -2.31
C LEU A 43 -17.48 17.21 -2.18
N VAL A 44 -16.84 16.30 -1.45
CA VAL A 44 -15.38 16.31 -1.19
C VAL A 44 -14.63 15.45 -2.21
N GLN A 45 -15.25 14.34 -2.63
CA GLN A 45 -14.74 13.35 -3.58
C GLN A 45 -15.67 13.22 -4.77
N THR A 46 -15.08 13.21 -5.96
CA THR A 46 -15.85 12.96 -7.19
C THR A 46 -16.30 11.50 -7.33
N HIS A 47 -15.60 10.56 -6.68
CA HIS A 47 -15.95 9.15 -6.64
C HIS A 47 -15.37 8.50 -5.36
N PRO A 48 -16.04 7.52 -4.72
CA PRO A 48 -15.60 6.93 -3.44
C PRO A 48 -14.23 6.24 -3.43
N SER A 49 -13.72 5.85 -4.61
CA SER A 49 -12.39 5.25 -4.75
C SER A 49 -11.27 6.26 -5.01
N LEU A 50 -11.63 7.54 -5.18
CA LEU A 50 -10.70 8.63 -5.45
C LEU A 50 -10.42 9.43 -4.19
N VAL A 51 -9.30 10.15 -4.22
CA VAL A 51 -8.80 10.85 -3.05
C VAL A 51 -9.64 12.11 -2.79
N PRO A 52 -10.01 12.40 -1.54
CA PRO A 52 -10.71 13.63 -1.20
C PRO A 52 -9.86 14.87 -1.47
N MET A 53 -10.51 15.95 -1.90
CA MET A 53 -9.89 17.26 -1.82
C MET A 53 -9.76 17.66 -0.35
N GLN A 54 -8.53 17.78 0.14
CA GLN A 54 -8.24 18.17 1.53
C GLN A 54 -8.79 19.55 1.87
N TYR A 55 -9.09 19.78 3.15
CA TYR A 55 -9.67 21.05 3.63
C TYR A 55 -8.78 22.25 3.28
N ASN A 56 -7.47 22.14 3.52
CA ASN A 56 -6.50 23.18 3.17
C ASN A 56 -6.41 23.43 1.66
N THR A 57 -6.64 22.41 0.83
CA THR A 57 -6.71 22.56 -0.64
C THR A 57 -7.92 23.38 -1.05
N ALA A 58 -9.07 23.15 -0.41
CA ALA A 58 -10.29 23.92 -0.66
C ALA A 58 -10.15 25.39 -0.23
N LEU A 59 -9.48 25.65 0.90
CA LEU A 59 -9.08 27.01 1.31
C LEU A 59 -8.15 27.67 0.27
N GLY A 60 -7.20 26.91 -0.28
CA GLY A 60 -6.34 27.38 -1.36
C GLY A 60 -7.13 27.84 -2.60
N PHE A 61 -8.12 27.06 -3.04
CA PHE A 61 -8.95 27.46 -4.19
C PHE A 61 -9.87 28.65 -3.91
N LEU A 62 -10.35 28.80 -2.67
CA LEU A 62 -11.01 30.02 -2.23
C LEU A 62 -10.11 31.25 -2.41
N LEU A 63 -8.87 31.19 -1.90
CA LEU A 63 -7.90 32.28 -2.02
C LEU A 63 -7.53 32.57 -3.48
N CYS A 64 -7.32 31.52 -4.28
CA CYS A 64 -7.09 31.65 -5.73
C CYS A 64 -8.23 32.41 -6.40
N GLY A 65 -9.48 32.03 -6.14
CA GLY A 65 -10.65 32.66 -6.74
C GLY A 65 -10.86 34.10 -6.27
N VAL A 66 -10.69 34.40 -4.97
CA VAL A 66 -10.73 35.78 -4.45
C VAL A 66 -9.64 36.63 -5.13
N GLY A 67 -8.40 36.15 -5.13
CA GLY A 67 -7.26 36.88 -5.69
C GLY A 67 -7.47 37.21 -7.17
N LEU A 68 -7.90 36.23 -7.96
CA LEU A 68 -8.06 36.36 -9.41
C LEU A 68 -9.18 37.35 -9.77
N ILE A 69 -10.33 37.29 -9.10
CA ILE A 69 -11.43 38.25 -9.29
C ILE A 69 -11.03 39.66 -8.82
N ARG A 70 -10.30 39.78 -7.72
CA ARG A 70 -9.94 41.09 -7.14
C ARG A 70 -8.83 41.79 -7.92
N ILE A 71 -7.83 41.06 -8.42
CA ILE A 71 -6.84 41.59 -9.37
C ILE A 71 -7.53 42.12 -10.61
N PHE A 72 -8.47 41.36 -11.18
CA PHE A 72 -9.24 41.79 -12.34
C PHE A 72 -10.04 43.07 -12.09
N LYS A 73 -10.65 43.21 -10.90
CA LYS A 73 -11.33 44.44 -10.46
C LYS A 73 -10.37 45.57 -10.03
N LYS A 74 -9.07 45.46 -10.35
CA LYS A 74 -8.01 46.42 -10.00
C LYS A 74 -7.83 46.66 -8.49
N ASN A 75 -8.25 45.71 -7.65
CA ASN A 75 -8.04 45.76 -6.22
C ASN A 75 -6.82 44.93 -5.82
N GLN A 76 -5.67 45.61 -5.83
CA GLN A 76 -4.35 44.99 -5.61
C GLN A 76 -4.17 44.43 -4.20
N ILE A 77 -4.74 45.07 -3.19
CA ILE A 77 -4.59 44.66 -1.78
C ILE A 77 -5.06 43.22 -1.59
N TRP A 78 -6.27 42.90 -2.06
CA TRP A 78 -6.81 41.54 -1.93
C TRP A 78 -6.07 40.52 -2.80
N GLY A 79 -5.52 40.95 -3.93
CA GLY A 79 -4.61 40.13 -4.75
C GLY A 79 -3.34 39.75 -3.97
N THR A 80 -2.70 40.73 -3.34
CA THR A 80 -1.51 40.53 -2.50
C THR A 80 -1.81 39.67 -1.28
N LEU A 81 -2.89 39.94 -0.54
CA LEU A 81 -3.27 39.16 0.63
C LEU A 81 -3.55 37.69 0.29
N SER A 82 -4.31 37.45 -0.79
CA SER A 82 -4.61 36.09 -1.23
C SER A 82 -3.34 35.35 -1.66
N GLY A 83 -2.46 36.02 -2.41
CA GLY A 83 -1.19 35.44 -2.83
C GLY A 83 -0.23 35.16 -1.66
N ALA A 84 -0.16 36.06 -0.67
CA ALA A 84 0.67 35.88 0.51
C ALA A 84 0.17 34.74 1.40
N ALA A 85 -1.15 34.64 1.59
CA ALA A 85 -1.77 33.54 2.34
C ALA A 85 -1.51 32.17 1.66
N LEU A 86 -1.62 32.12 0.33
CA LEU A 86 -1.27 30.92 -0.44
C LEU A 86 0.19 30.53 -0.25
N LEU A 87 1.12 31.48 -0.45
CA LEU A 87 2.55 31.23 -0.27
C LEU A 87 2.87 30.69 1.12
N LEU A 88 2.27 31.27 2.17
CA LEU A 88 2.47 30.82 3.54
C LEU A 88 1.96 29.39 3.73
N LEU A 89 0.71 29.12 3.38
CA LEU A 89 0.08 27.81 3.53
C LEU A 89 0.86 26.73 2.77
N SER A 90 1.18 26.97 1.50
CA SER A 90 1.89 26.01 0.67
C SER A 90 3.34 25.81 1.10
N SER A 91 4.02 26.87 1.55
CA SER A 91 5.40 26.75 2.03
C SER A 91 5.43 25.90 3.29
N LEU A 92 4.57 26.17 4.27
CA LEU A 92 4.51 25.37 5.50
C LEU A 92 4.21 23.89 5.20
N THR A 93 3.27 23.61 4.30
CA THR A 93 2.96 22.23 3.87
C THR A 93 4.18 21.55 3.22
N LEU A 94 4.91 22.25 2.34
CA LEU A 94 6.10 21.70 1.71
C LEU A 94 7.23 21.45 2.72
N LEU A 95 7.38 22.31 3.72
CA LEU A 95 8.36 22.13 4.80
C LEU A 95 8.04 20.90 5.66
N GLU A 96 6.76 20.60 5.90
CA GLU A 96 6.34 19.36 6.56
C GLU A 96 6.79 18.11 5.80
N TYR A 97 6.72 18.12 4.45
CA TYR A 97 7.23 17.02 3.63
C TYR A 97 8.76 16.93 3.64
N VAL A 98 9.46 18.06 3.55
CA VAL A 98 10.94 18.08 3.46
C VAL A 98 11.61 17.63 4.75
N TRP A 99 11.08 18.06 5.91
CA TRP A 99 11.66 17.71 7.21
C TRP A 99 10.91 16.61 7.94
N ASN A 100 9.88 16.02 7.32
CA ASN A 100 9.01 15.03 7.93
C ASN A 100 8.44 15.50 9.29
N LEU A 101 8.05 16.77 9.34
CA LEU A 101 7.47 17.42 10.52
C LEU A 101 5.94 17.33 10.48
N ASP A 102 5.33 17.40 11.65
CA ASP A 102 3.91 17.68 11.82
C ASP A 102 3.76 19.02 12.53
N LEU A 103 3.42 20.06 11.77
CA LEU A 103 3.18 21.40 12.30
C LEU A 103 1.73 21.55 12.81
N GLY A 104 0.88 20.53 12.61
CA GLY A 104 -0.54 20.55 12.97
C GLY A 104 -1.39 21.49 12.11
N ILE A 105 -0.87 21.98 10.98
CA ILE A 105 -1.63 22.87 10.08
C ILE A 105 -2.69 22.12 9.27
N ASP A 106 -2.50 20.82 9.08
CA ASP A 106 -3.33 19.94 8.26
C ASP A 106 -4.74 19.76 8.82
N GLU A 107 -4.87 19.73 10.15
CA GLU A 107 -6.13 19.56 10.87
C GLU A 107 -6.51 20.78 11.73
N MET A 108 -5.81 21.91 11.58
CA MET A 108 -6.02 23.11 12.40
C MET A 108 -7.48 23.60 12.37
N PHE A 109 -8.11 23.55 11.19
CA PHE A 109 -9.48 24.04 10.99
C PHE A 109 -10.54 22.94 10.92
N MET A 110 -10.13 21.71 10.58
CA MET A 110 -11.05 20.59 10.41
C MET A 110 -10.29 19.28 10.62
N LYS A 111 -10.79 18.44 11.52
CA LYS A 111 -10.30 17.06 11.64
C LYS A 111 -10.74 16.26 10.44
N HIS A 112 -9.81 15.52 9.86
CA HIS A 112 -10.13 14.72 8.71
C HIS A 112 -10.91 13.46 9.14
N TYR A 113 -11.93 13.09 8.35
CA TYR A 113 -12.76 11.90 8.59
C TYR A 113 -12.76 10.92 7.41
N ILE A 114 -12.07 11.25 6.30
CA ILE A 114 -12.01 10.38 5.11
C ILE A 114 -10.56 10.05 4.73
N THR A 115 -10.16 8.79 4.88
CA THR A 115 -8.78 8.27 4.77
C THR A 115 -8.41 7.60 3.45
N VAL A 116 -9.30 7.63 2.45
CA VAL A 116 -9.09 6.93 1.19
C VAL A 116 -7.84 7.45 0.48
N LYS A 117 -6.80 6.59 0.41
CA LYS A 117 -5.49 6.86 -0.21
C LYS A 117 -4.80 8.13 0.30
N THR A 118 -4.96 8.43 1.60
CA THR A 118 -4.30 9.57 2.26
C THR A 118 -3.36 9.06 3.34
N PRO A 119 -2.06 8.89 3.04
CA PRO A 119 -1.06 8.41 4.00
C PRO A 119 -0.90 9.35 5.20
N GLN A 120 -1.09 10.65 4.98
CA GLN A 120 -1.05 11.70 6.00
C GLN A 120 -2.41 12.40 6.04
N PRO A 121 -3.27 12.07 7.03
CA PRO A 121 -4.55 12.71 7.30
C PRO A 121 -4.53 14.24 7.16
N GLY A 122 -5.49 14.80 6.42
CA GLY A 122 -5.64 16.26 6.24
C GLY A 122 -4.57 16.94 5.37
N ARG A 123 -3.40 16.33 5.18
CA ARG A 123 -2.27 16.95 4.49
C ARG A 123 -2.49 17.06 2.98
N MET A 124 -2.36 18.29 2.49
CA MET A 124 -2.42 18.59 1.06
C MET A 124 -1.31 17.83 0.30
N ALA A 125 -1.62 17.34 -0.90
CA ALA A 125 -0.64 16.67 -1.76
C ALA A 125 0.56 17.59 -2.07
N PRO A 126 1.80 17.08 -2.15
CA PRO A 126 2.99 17.91 -2.31
C PRO A 126 3.02 18.66 -3.66
N ASN A 127 2.56 18.03 -4.73
CA ASN A 127 2.37 18.66 -6.03
C ASN A 127 1.25 19.73 -5.99
N THR A 128 0.20 19.53 -5.19
CA THR A 128 -0.84 20.54 -4.98
C THR A 128 -0.29 21.74 -4.19
N ALA A 129 0.51 21.51 -3.16
CA ALA A 129 1.18 22.57 -2.42
C ALA A 129 2.13 23.37 -3.32
N LEU A 130 2.93 22.69 -4.14
CA LEU A 130 3.76 23.35 -5.16
C LEU A 130 2.91 24.17 -6.14
N GLY A 131 1.78 23.63 -6.61
CA GLY A 131 0.83 24.35 -7.45
C GLY A 131 0.34 25.65 -6.81
N PHE A 132 -0.09 25.61 -5.55
CA PHE A 132 -0.52 26.82 -4.82
C PHE A 132 0.62 27.79 -4.52
N LEU A 133 1.84 27.30 -4.29
CA LEU A 133 3.03 28.15 -4.14
C LEU A 133 3.24 29.00 -5.41
N LEU A 134 3.18 28.36 -6.57
CA LEU A 134 3.30 29.01 -7.86
C LEU A 134 2.12 29.97 -8.15
N CYS A 135 0.88 29.56 -7.82
CA CYS A 135 -0.30 30.42 -7.91
C CYS A 135 -0.17 31.67 -7.02
N GLY A 136 0.27 31.50 -5.77
CA GLY A 136 0.44 32.58 -4.80
C GLY A 136 1.51 33.59 -5.25
N ALA A 137 2.64 33.10 -5.75
CA ALA A 137 3.67 33.92 -6.36
C ALA A 137 3.12 34.70 -7.57
N ALA A 138 2.41 34.02 -8.48
CA ALA A 138 1.83 34.67 -9.66
C ALA A 138 0.82 35.78 -9.29
N LEU A 139 -0.04 35.55 -8.30
CA LEU A 139 -0.97 36.56 -7.78
C LEU A 139 -0.23 37.76 -7.15
N MET A 140 0.78 37.52 -6.32
CA MET A 140 1.56 38.60 -5.69
C MET A 140 2.29 39.46 -6.72
N LEU A 141 2.89 38.84 -7.74
CA LEU A 141 3.58 39.57 -8.81
C LEU A 141 2.59 40.38 -9.65
N CYS A 142 1.43 39.81 -9.99
CA CYS A 142 0.40 40.46 -10.79
C CYS A 142 -0.35 41.57 -10.02
N ALA A 143 -0.37 41.52 -8.69
CA ALA A 143 -0.95 42.58 -7.86
C ALA A 143 -0.11 43.89 -7.85
N ARG A 144 1.09 43.91 -8.44
CA ARG A 144 1.89 45.15 -8.54
C ARG A 144 1.28 46.14 -9.54
N ARG A 145 1.45 47.44 -9.27
CA ARG A 145 0.79 48.50 -10.03
C ARG A 145 1.35 48.75 -11.43
N ASN A 146 2.67 48.67 -11.57
CA ASN A 146 3.36 48.78 -12.85
C ASN A 146 4.10 47.47 -13.08
N LEU A 147 3.72 46.73 -14.13
CA LEU A 147 4.37 45.47 -14.45
C LEU A 147 5.41 45.74 -15.52
N THR A 148 6.64 45.27 -15.30
CA THR A 148 7.67 45.25 -16.34
C THR A 148 7.46 44.04 -17.24
N GLN A 149 8.09 44.04 -18.42
CA GLN A 149 8.08 42.89 -19.32
C GLN A 149 8.57 41.62 -18.60
N ASP A 150 9.68 41.70 -17.88
CA ASP A 150 10.24 40.57 -17.12
C ASP A 150 9.25 40.00 -16.08
N LEU A 151 8.52 40.88 -15.41
CA LEU A 151 7.54 40.48 -14.40
C LEU A 151 6.35 39.76 -15.02
N LEU A 152 5.86 40.25 -16.17
CA LEU A 152 4.82 39.58 -16.95
C LEU A 152 5.29 38.20 -17.42
N MET A 153 6.53 38.10 -17.92
CA MET A 153 7.12 36.83 -18.36
C MET A 153 7.28 35.84 -17.20
N ALA A 154 7.66 36.32 -16.00
CA ALA A 154 7.70 35.50 -14.80
C ALA A 154 6.30 34.99 -14.42
N ILE A 155 5.27 35.85 -14.42
CA ILE A 155 3.88 35.46 -14.15
C ILE A 155 3.40 34.40 -15.15
N LEU A 156 3.64 34.61 -16.45
CA LEU A 156 3.25 33.66 -17.49
C LEU A 156 3.98 32.31 -17.34
N SER A 157 5.26 32.33 -16.95
CA SER A 157 6.07 31.13 -16.73
C SER A 157 5.59 30.34 -15.51
N LEU A 158 5.27 31.00 -14.39
CA LEU A 158 4.68 30.36 -13.21
C LEU A 158 3.34 29.70 -13.56
N ASN A 159 2.46 30.38 -14.30
CA ASN A 159 1.20 29.80 -14.76
C ASN A 159 1.37 28.62 -15.70
N ALA A 160 2.37 28.67 -16.59
CA ALA A 160 2.71 27.58 -17.48
C ALA A 160 3.11 26.31 -16.71
N LEU A 161 3.87 26.45 -15.61
CA LEU A 161 4.21 25.33 -14.71
C LEU A 161 2.99 24.76 -13.96
N VAL A 162 2.09 25.62 -13.47
CA VAL A 162 0.84 25.14 -12.83
C VAL A 162 -0.04 24.39 -13.83
N LEU A 163 -0.15 24.93 -15.05
CA LEU A 163 -0.96 24.30 -16.11
C LEU A 163 -0.37 22.96 -16.55
N SER A 164 0.95 22.86 -16.72
CA SER A 164 1.61 21.60 -17.08
C SER A 164 1.42 20.54 -16.00
N LEU A 165 1.69 20.88 -14.72
CA LEU A 165 1.51 19.99 -13.58
C LEU A 165 0.07 19.45 -13.50
N SER A 166 -0.92 20.32 -13.69
CA SER A 166 -2.34 19.96 -13.61
C SER A 166 -2.82 19.14 -14.81
N SER A 167 -2.25 19.39 -15.99
CA SER A 167 -2.53 18.63 -17.20
C SER A 167 -1.99 17.21 -17.11
N VAL A 168 -0.79 17.03 -16.53
CA VAL A 168 -0.23 15.68 -16.26
C VAL A 168 -1.10 14.93 -15.26
N ALA A 169 -1.50 15.58 -14.16
CA ALA A 169 -2.38 14.96 -13.18
C ALA A 169 -3.73 14.53 -13.80
N LEU A 170 -4.36 15.41 -14.59
CA LEU A 170 -5.62 15.09 -15.28
C LEU A 170 -5.45 13.94 -16.29
N GLY A 171 -4.38 13.96 -17.09
CA GLY A 171 -4.04 12.86 -18.00
C GLY A 171 -3.82 11.53 -17.25
N GLY A 172 -3.17 11.60 -16.07
CA GLY A 172 -3.00 10.46 -15.17
C GLY A 172 -4.32 9.85 -14.71
N TYR A 173 -5.30 10.68 -14.33
CA TYR A 173 -6.64 10.21 -13.99
C TYR A 173 -7.36 9.56 -15.18
N LEU A 174 -7.27 10.14 -16.38
CA LEU A 174 -7.88 9.59 -17.59
C LEU A 174 -7.24 8.27 -18.02
N ALA A 175 -5.92 8.12 -17.81
CA ALA A 175 -5.17 6.92 -18.13
C ALA A 175 -5.18 5.85 -17.00
N GLY A 176 -5.73 6.17 -15.83
CA GLY A 176 -5.68 5.28 -14.66
C GLY A 176 -4.27 5.11 -14.06
N LEU A 177 -3.37 6.07 -14.26
CA LEU A 177 -1.98 6.03 -13.81
C LEU A 177 -1.81 6.84 -12.51
N GLU A 178 -1.90 6.17 -11.36
CA GLU A 178 -1.84 6.83 -10.04
C GLU A 178 -0.56 7.62 -9.80
N THR A 179 0.56 7.11 -10.31
CA THR A 179 1.88 7.72 -10.18
C THR A 179 1.99 9.07 -10.91
N ALA A 180 1.09 9.39 -11.85
CA ALA A 180 1.10 10.68 -12.56
C ALA A 180 0.47 11.81 -11.73
N TYR A 181 -0.40 11.49 -10.76
CA TYR A 181 -1.04 12.47 -9.88
C TYR A 181 -0.68 12.28 -8.39
N GLY A 182 0.00 11.19 -8.03
CA GLY A 182 0.62 10.93 -6.73
C GLY A 182 2.12 10.65 -6.86
N TRP A 183 2.92 11.18 -5.93
CA TRP A 183 4.37 10.99 -5.94
C TRP A 183 4.78 9.94 -4.90
N GLY A 184 4.87 8.68 -5.33
CA GLY A 184 5.16 7.54 -4.45
C GLY A 184 4.08 7.35 -3.37
N ASN A 185 4.50 7.11 -2.13
CA ASN A 185 3.62 6.93 -0.96
C ASN A 185 3.15 8.25 -0.32
N MET A 186 3.13 9.35 -1.06
CA MET A 186 2.60 10.64 -0.59
C MET A 186 1.13 10.81 -0.97
N THR A 187 0.42 11.71 -0.29
CA THR A 187 -0.97 12.04 -0.64
C THR A 187 -1.06 12.45 -2.11
N PRO A 188 -1.86 11.78 -2.95
CA PRO A 188 -2.03 12.14 -4.34
C PRO A 188 -2.97 13.34 -4.51
N MET A 189 -2.80 14.09 -5.59
CA MET A 189 -3.61 15.25 -5.92
C MET A 189 -5.01 14.82 -6.37
N ALA A 190 -6.07 15.37 -5.78
CA ALA A 190 -7.45 15.06 -6.14
C ALA A 190 -7.81 15.51 -7.58
N LEU A 191 -8.75 14.82 -8.23
CA LEU A 191 -9.17 15.10 -9.60
C LEU A 191 -9.75 16.52 -9.76
N ASN A 192 -10.65 16.90 -8.85
CA ASN A 192 -11.25 18.24 -8.81
C ASN A 192 -10.20 19.34 -8.56
N THR A 193 -9.10 19.05 -7.85
CA THR A 193 -7.95 19.95 -7.70
C THR A 193 -7.27 20.23 -9.05
N ALA A 194 -7.11 19.22 -9.91
CA ALA A 194 -6.53 19.42 -11.24
C ALA A 194 -7.36 20.38 -12.09
N LEU A 195 -8.69 20.20 -12.05
CA LEU A 195 -9.62 21.10 -12.73
C LEU A 195 -9.58 22.52 -12.17
N GLY A 196 -9.48 22.66 -10.84
CA GLY A 196 -9.32 23.95 -10.16
C GLY A 196 -8.07 24.70 -10.63
N PHE A 197 -6.92 24.03 -10.69
CA PHE A 197 -5.68 24.66 -11.16
C PHE A 197 -5.71 24.99 -12.66
N ILE A 198 -6.31 24.14 -13.50
CA ILE A 198 -6.51 24.46 -14.93
C ILE A 198 -7.36 25.73 -15.07
N ALA A 199 -8.47 25.81 -14.32
CA ALA A 199 -9.32 27.00 -14.32
C ALA A 199 -8.57 28.26 -13.85
N PHE A 200 -7.79 28.16 -12.76
CA PHE A 200 -6.94 29.25 -12.29
C PHE A 200 -5.95 29.71 -13.37
N SER A 201 -5.19 28.77 -13.96
CA SER A 201 -4.18 29.09 -14.98
C SER A 201 -4.78 29.77 -16.21
N LEU A 202 -5.97 29.34 -16.66
CA LEU A 202 -6.68 29.99 -17.77
C LEU A 202 -7.11 31.42 -17.42
N GLY A 203 -7.68 31.62 -16.23
CA GLY A 203 -8.09 32.94 -15.75
C GLY A 203 -6.90 33.89 -15.58
N MET A 204 -5.79 33.39 -15.03
CA MET A 204 -4.59 34.16 -14.78
C MET A 204 -3.83 34.51 -16.07
N LEU A 205 -3.74 33.57 -17.02
CA LEU A 205 -3.20 33.82 -18.36
C LEU A 205 -3.98 34.95 -19.04
N LYS A 206 -5.32 34.91 -18.96
CA LYS A 206 -6.17 35.93 -19.54
C LYS A 206 -5.97 37.29 -18.87
N SER A 207 -5.99 37.33 -17.54
CA SER A 207 -5.76 38.57 -16.77
C SER A 207 -4.39 39.18 -17.08
N THR A 208 -3.35 38.36 -17.20
CA THR A 208 -1.97 38.83 -17.47
C THR A 208 -1.85 39.41 -18.88
N ARG A 209 -2.47 38.75 -19.88
CA ARG A 209 -2.50 39.27 -21.26
C ARG A 209 -3.22 40.60 -21.36
N GLU A 210 -4.36 40.76 -20.67
CA GLU A 210 -5.08 42.04 -20.67
C GLU A 210 -4.28 43.18 -20.03
N ILE A 211 -3.52 42.88 -18.97
CA ILE A 211 -2.64 43.88 -18.36
C ILE A 211 -1.52 44.26 -19.33
N ALA A 212 -0.88 43.28 -19.99
CA ALA A 212 0.15 43.52 -20.99
C ALA A 212 -0.35 44.39 -22.15
N ASP A 213 -1.51 44.04 -22.71
CA ASP A 213 -2.18 44.81 -23.77
C ASP A 213 -2.48 46.24 -23.31
N SER A 214 -2.96 46.42 -22.07
CA SER A 214 -3.29 47.74 -21.53
C SER A 214 -2.08 48.64 -21.28
N GLN A 215 -0.90 48.04 -21.07
CA GLN A 215 0.37 48.74 -20.84
C GLN A 215 1.21 48.86 -22.12
N GLY A 216 0.72 48.32 -23.25
CA GLY A 216 1.45 48.32 -24.53
C GLY A 216 2.71 47.46 -24.52
N ILE A 217 2.75 46.42 -23.67
CA ILE A 217 3.93 45.55 -23.53
C ILE A 217 3.74 44.32 -24.42
N GLU A 218 4.66 44.11 -25.36
CA GLU A 218 4.70 42.87 -26.14
C GLU A 218 5.25 41.72 -25.30
N THR A 219 4.42 40.70 -25.09
CA THR A 219 4.85 39.44 -24.44
C THR A 219 5.45 38.50 -25.48
N LEU A 220 6.60 37.89 -25.18
CA LEU A 220 7.18 36.83 -26.01
C LEU A 220 6.41 35.51 -25.80
N PRO A 221 5.61 35.03 -26.76
CA PRO A 221 4.71 33.90 -26.51
C PRO A 221 5.43 32.56 -26.34
N TRP A 222 6.68 32.44 -26.80
CA TRP A 222 7.42 31.17 -26.81
C TRP A 222 8.07 30.81 -25.48
N VAL A 223 8.45 31.79 -24.65
CA VAL A 223 9.09 31.49 -23.35
C VAL A 223 8.17 30.71 -22.40
N PRO A 224 6.89 31.10 -22.17
CA PRO A 224 5.99 30.30 -21.34
C PRO A 224 5.70 28.92 -21.93
N VAL A 225 5.71 28.79 -23.27
CA VAL A 225 5.56 27.49 -23.95
C VAL A 225 6.76 26.59 -23.68
N LEU A 226 7.98 27.10 -23.79
CA LEU A 226 9.19 26.35 -23.44
C LEU A 226 9.20 25.95 -21.96
N VAL A 227 8.77 26.84 -21.07
CA VAL A 227 8.63 26.54 -19.64
C VAL A 227 7.57 25.46 -19.40
N ALA A 228 6.43 25.52 -20.09
CA ALA A 228 5.40 24.47 -20.01
C ALA A 228 5.95 23.12 -20.47
N LEU A 229 6.65 23.08 -21.62
CA LEU A 229 7.25 21.87 -22.15
C LEU A 229 8.33 21.30 -21.21
N ALA A 230 9.19 22.15 -20.68
CA ALA A 230 10.19 21.77 -19.68
C ALA A 230 9.53 21.21 -18.41
N GLY A 231 8.48 21.86 -17.90
CA GLY A 231 7.71 21.40 -16.73
C GLY A 231 7.03 20.06 -16.98
N LEU A 232 6.40 19.86 -18.15
CA LEU A 232 5.85 18.56 -18.55
C LEU A 232 6.94 17.49 -18.58
N THR A 233 8.09 17.81 -19.18
CA THR A 233 9.22 16.89 -19.32
C THR A 233 9.74 16.47 -17.95
N VAL A 234 10.03 17.43 -17.06
CA VAL A 234 10.50 17.16 -15.69
C VAL A 234 9.47 16.33 -14.92
N THR A 235 8.18 16.65 -15.03
CA THR A 235 7.12 15.90 -14.32
C THR A 235 7.05 14.46 -14.82
N VAL A 236 7.15 14.23 -16.14
CA VAL A 236 7.16 12.89 -16.74
C VAL A 236 8.42 12.10 -16.37
N PHE A 237 9.59 12.74 -16.36
CA PHE A 237 10.84 12.08 -15.93
C PHE A 237 10.81 11.74 -14.43
N LEU A 238 10.32 12.64 -13.59
CA LEU A 238 10.14 12.39 -12.16
C LEU A 238 9.17 11.22 -11.93
N TRP A 239 8.05 11.21 -12.67
CA TRP A 239 7.11 10.10 -12.69
C TRP A 239 7.78 8.78 -13.07
N GLN A 240 8.55 8.76 -14.16
CA GLN A 240 9.25 7.55 -14.63
C GLN A 240 10.30 7.06 -13.63
N ALA A 241 11.06 7.97 -13.01
CA ALA A 241 12.06 7.63 -12.01
C ALA A 241 11.43 7.05 -10.74
N LEU A 242 10.33 7.63 -10.25
CA LEU A 242 9.60 7.11 -9.08
C LEU A 242 8.96 5.76 -9.39
N ALA A 243 8.34 5.59 -10.56
CA ALA A 243 7.73 4.33 -10.97
C ALA A 243 8.76 3.19 -11.09
N GLN A 244 9.98 3.48 -11.55
CA GLN A 244 11.07 2.48 -11.57
C GLN A 244 11.51 2.08 -10.16
N LYS A 245 11.61 3.05 -9.24
CA LYS A 245 11.97 2.78 -7.85
C LYS A 245 10.95 1.87 -7.17
N ASP A 246 9.65 2.09 -7.41
CA ASP A 246 8.59 1.27 -6.84
C ASP A 246 8.66 -0.18 -7.34
N ILE A 247 8.95 -0.40 -8.63
CA ILE A 247 9.11 -1.75 -9.19
C ILE A 247 10.30 -2.47 -8.55
N LEU A 248 11.46 -1.83 -8.49
CA LEU A 248 12.67 -2.43 -7.88
C LEU A 248 12.47 -2.74 -6.40
N HIS A 249 11.74 -1.88 -5.68
CA HIS A 249 11.42 -2.09 -4.27
C HIS A 249 10.48 -3.29 -4.07
N ILE A 250 9.48 -3.46 -4.94
CA ILE A 250 8.58 -4.62 -4.92
C ILE A 250 9.36 -5.90 -5.24
N GLU A 251 10.20 -5.88 -6.28
CA GLU A 251 11.01 -7.04 -6.66
C GLU A 251 11.97 -7.44 -5.53
N GLY A 252 12.64 -6.48 -4.89
CA GLY A 252 13.51 -6.74 -3.75
C GLY A 252 12.77 -7.38 -2.58
N LYS A 253 11.61 -6.83 -2.19
CA LYS A 253 10.78 -7.40 -1.11
C LYS A 253 10.30 -8.81 -1.42
N ILE A 254 9.86 -9.07 -2.67
CA ILE A 254 9.38 -10.40 -3.08
C ILE A 254 10.50 -11.45 -2.99
N GLN A 255 11.77 -11.05 -3.16
CA GLN A 255 12.91 -11.96 -3.00
C GLN A 255 13.22 -12.31 -1.54
N GLU A 256 12.85 -11.44 -0.59
CA GLU A 256 13.12 -11.67 0.84
C GLU A 256 12.08 -12.58 1.49
N ILE A 257 10.83 -12.56 1.01
CA ILE A 257 9.72 -13.32 1.62
C ILE A 257 9.97 -14.83 1.70
N PRO A 258 10.46 -15.53 0.64
CA PRO A 258 10.74 -16.96 0.75
C PRO A 258 11.79 -17.29 1.81
N ARG A 259 12.81 -16.42 1.98
CA ARG A 259 13.84 -16.57 3.00
C ARG A 259 13.25 -16.41 4.40
N GLU A 260 12.48 -15.35 4.62
CA GLU A 260 11.79 -15.11 5.90
C GLU A 260 10.81 -16.24 6.25
N PHE A 261 10.09 -16.75 5.25
CA PHE A 261 9.22 -17.90 5.39
C PHE A 261 9.98 -19.15 5.83
N ARG A 262 11.13 -19.43 5.20
CA ARG A 262 12.00 -20.55 5.59
C ARG A 262 12.48 -20.41 7.03
N GLU A 263 13.01 -19.25 7.40
CA GLU A 263 13.52 -19.02 8.75
C GLU A 263 12.42 -19.18 9.81
N HIS A 264 11.22 -18.64 9.59
CA HIS A 264 10.09 -18.81 10.50
C HIS A 264 9.61 -20.26 10.57
N LEU A 265 9.57 -20.97 9.44
CA LEU A 265 9.21 -22.38 9.39
C LEU A 265 10.20 -23.23 10.19
N GLU A 266 11.51 -23.01 10.02
CA GLU A 266 12.57 -23.69 10.78
C GLU A 266 12.47 -23.41 12.29
N ASN A 267 12.28 -22.14 12.65
CA ASN A 267 12.12 -21.72 14.05
C ASN A 267 10.88 -22.33 14.71
N LEU A 268 9.83 -22.55 13.93
CA LEU A 268 8.61 -23.17 14.42
C LEU A 268 8.76 -24.69 14.53
N MET A 269 9.41 -25.35 13.58
CA MET A 269 9.50 -26.81 13.51
C MET A 269 10.63 -27.43 14.35
N GLY A 270 11.78 -26.77 14.46
CA GLY A 270 12.93 -27.27 15.22
C GLY A 270 12.59 -27.64 16.68
N PRO A 271 11.96 -26.74 17.47
CA PRO A 271 11.55 -27.05 18.83
C PRO A 271 10.59 -28.23 18.96
N GLN A 272 9.71 -28.43 17.97
CA GLN A 272 8.70 -29.50 17.95
C GLN A 272 9.32 -30.86 17.65
N ALA A 273 10.26 -30.91 16.69
CA ALA A 273 11.08 -32.09 16.46
C ALA A 273 11.84 -32.49 17.73
N LEU A 274 12.51 -31.53 18.37
CA LEU A 274 13.23 -31.77 19.63
C LEU A 274 12.31 -32.21 20.77
N ALA A 275 11.03 -31.84 20.77
CA ALA A 275 10.07 -32.32 21.76
C ALA A 275 9.82 -33.83 21.60
N ILE A 276 9.65 -34.31 20.36
CA ILE A 276 9.48 -35.74 20.05
C ILE A 276 10.74 -36.53 20.42
N VAL A 277 11.93 -36.01 20.06
CA VAL A 277 13.21 -36.63 20.43
C VAL A 277 13.34 -36.74 21.95
N ARG A 278 13.05 -35.66 22.70
CA ARG A 278 13.14 -35.65 24.17
C ARG A 278 12.18 -36.65 24.82
N MET A 279 10.99 -36.83 24.24
CA MET A 279 10.02 -37.80 24.73
C MET A 279 10.51 -39.24 24.49
N ALA A 280 11.06 -39.53 23.32
CA ALA A 280 11.65 -40.83 23.00
C ALA A 280 12.86 -41.14 23.89
N GLN A 281 13.85 -40.23 23.98
CA GLN A 281 15.04 -40.41 24.80
C GLN A 281 14.72 -40.64 26.28
N ARG A 282 13.70 -39.96 26.82
CA ARG A 282 13.27 -40.19 28.21
C ARG A 282 12.82 -41.63 28.42
N TRP A 283 12.15 -42.22 27.44
CA TRP A 283 11.77 -43.63 27.45
C TRP A 283 12.99 -44.55 27.39
N GLU A 284 13.97 -44.24 26.52
CA GLU A 284 15.18 -45.06 26.32
C GLU A 284 16.07 -45.13 27.56
N TYR A 285 16.29 -43.99 28.24
CA TYR A 285 17.21 -43.90 29.38
C TYR A 285 16.57 -44.21 30.74
N GLN A 286 15.24 -44.08 30.85
CA GLN A 286 14.52 -44.38 32.09
C GLN A 286 13.76 -45.71 31.98
N ARG A 287 12.78 -45.92 32.86
CA ARG A 287 11.82 -47.01 32.71
C ARG A 287 10.76 -46.64 31.67
N PRO A 288 10.20 -47.62 30.94
CA PRO A 288 9.00 -47.41 30.15
C PRO A 288 7.91 -46.71 31.00
N PRO A 289 7.36 -45.57 30.54
CA PRO A 289 6.35 -44.84 31.29
C PRO A 289 5.07 -45.68 31.36
N ASN A 290 4.32 -45.52 32.45
CA ASN A 290 2.94 -45.99 32.41
C ASN A 290 2.11 -45.07 31.51
N ARG A 291 0.95 -45.54 31.06
CA ARG A 291 0.11 -44.80 30.13
C ARG A 291 -0.26 -43.39 30.63
N ALA A 292 -0.56 -43.23 31.92
CA ALA A 292 -0.95 -41.94 32.49
C ALA A 292 0.21 -40.93 32.50
N GLU A 293 1.44 -41.38 32.83
CA GLU A 293 2.67 -40.59 32.77
C GLU A 293 2.93 -40.10 31.34
N TRP A 294 2.84 -41.01 30.36
CA TRP A 294 3.04 -40.68 28.94
C TRP A 294 1.96 -39.71 28.42
N GLU A 295 0.69 -39.98 28.72
CA GLU A 295 -0.41 -39.13 28.27
C GLU A 295 -0.33 -37.72 28.88
N SER A 296 0.17 -37.59 30.11
CA SER A 296 0.41 -36.29 30.74
C SER A 296 1.51 -35.51 30.03
N ASP A 297 2.64 -36.15 29.72
CA ASP A 297 3.78 -35.51 29.03
C ASP A 297 3.42 -35.13 27.58
N ALA A 298 2.78 -36.03 26.83
CA ALA A 298 2.30 -35.75 25.47
C ALA A 298 1.35 -34.54 25.44
N ARG A 299 0.46 -34.43 26.43
CA ARG A 299 -0.52 -33.34 26.51
C ARG A 299 0.14 -31.99 26.74
N LEU A 300 1.27 -31.94 27.45
CA LEU A 300 2.04 -30.70 27.60
C LEU A 300 2.55 -30.21 26.25
N TYR A 301 3.12 -31.10 25.42
CA TYR A 301 3.61 -30.73 24.10
C TYR A 301 2.50 -30.31 23.14
N VAL A 302 1.39 -31.07 23.08
CA VAL A 302 0.27 -30.71 22.19
C VAL A 302 -0.41 -29.41 22.64
N ASN A 303 -0.48 -29.14 23.95
CA ASN A 303 -1.03 -27.88 24.44
C ASN A 303 -0.11 -26.70 24.17
N HIS A 304 1.21 -26.90 24.24
CA HIS A 304 2.21 -25.87 24.01
C HIS A 304 2.36 -25.55 22.50
N TYR A 305 2.52 -26.57 21.67
CA TYR A 305 2.67 -26.45 20.22
C TYR A 305 1.35 -26.72 19.50
N LYS A 306 0.64 -25.66 19.13
CA LYS A 306 -0.70 -25.75 18.49
C LYS A 306 -0.71 -26.37 17.10
N THR A 307 0.45 -26.48 16.47
CA THR A 307 0.69 -27.20 15.22
C THR A 307 0.52 -28.71 15.32
N PHE A 308 0.76 -29.30 16.51
CA PHE A 308 0.50 -30.72 16.70
C PHE A 308 -1.00 -30.97 16.63
N GLN A 309 -1.39 -31.87 15.74
CA GLN A 309 -2.71 -32.47 15.74
C GLN A 309 -2.80 -33.56 16.81
N ALA A 310 -1.74 -34.36 16.92
CA ALA A 310 -1.62 -35.40 17.93
C ALA A 310 -0.14 -35.77 18.17
N VAL A 311 0.12 -36.37 19.32
CA VAL A 311 1.32 -37.18 19.57
C VAL A 311 0.86 -38.62 19.80
N GLU A 312 1.55 -39.56 19.18
CA GLU A 312 1.21 -40.98 19.13
C GLU A 312 2.40 -41.84 19.58
N TRP A 313 2.09 -42.94 20.27
CA TRP A 313 3.03 -44.05 20.44
C TRP A 313 2.56 -45.21 19.57
N VAL A 314 3.47 -45.65 18.72
CA VAL A 314 3.28 -46.74 17.76
C VAL A 314 4.18 -47.89 18.15
N ASP A 315 3.65 -49.09 18.27
CA ASP A 315 4.45 -50.27 18.63
C ASP A 315 5.32 -50.80 17.48
N SER A 316 6.00 -51.93 17.72
CA SER A 316 6.86 -52.59 16.72
C SER A 316 6.10 -53.09 15.49
N ASP A 317 4.79 -53.33 15.62
CA ASP A 317 3.91 -53.87 14.57
C ASP A 317 3.17 -52.74 13.82
N LEU A 318 3.61 -51.50 14.02
CA LEU A 318 3.04 -50.30 13.41
C LEU A 318 1.56 -50.08 13.79
N GLN A 319 1.17 -50.45 15.02
CA GLN A 319 -0.15 -50.15 15.56
C GLN A 319 -0.09 -48.96 16.53
N VAL A 320 -1.01 -48.01 16.38
CA VAL A 320 -1.15 -46.86 17.28
C VAL A 320 -1.75 -47.34 18.61
N GLN A 321 -0.91 -47.41 19.64
CA GLN A 321 -1.33 -47.84 20.97
C GLN A 321 -1.90 -46.69 21.78
N TRP A 322 -1.18 -45.55 21.82
CA TRP A 322 -1.58 -44.36 22.56
C TRP A 322 -1.61 -43.13 21.64
N VAL A 323 -2.57 -42.24 21.87
CA VAL A 323 -2.74 -41.00 21.10
C VAL A 323 -3.26 -39.89 22.01
N VAL A 324 -2.66 -38.70 21.92
CA VAL A 324 -3.08 -37.50 22.67
C VAL A 324 -3.16 -36.29 21.74
N PRO A 325 -4.27 -35.53 21.77
CA PRO A 325 -5.54 -35.86 22.41
C PRO A 325 -6.24 -37.00 21.67
N LEU A 326 -7.02 -37.83 22.39
CA LEU A 326 -7.84 -38.84 21.74
C LEU A 326 -9.04 -38.21 20.98
N GLN A 327 -9.60 -37.14 21.54
CA GLN A 327 -10.73 -36.43 20.94
C GLN A 327 -10.36 -35.89 19.56
N GLY A 328 -11.09 -36.34 18.52
CA GLY A 328 -10.85 -35.96 17.13
C GLY A 328 -9.76 -36.77 16.42
N ASN A 329 -9.08 -37.68 17.13
CA ASN A 329 -8.04 -38.55 16.60
C ASN A 329 -8.36 -40.05 16.79
N GLU A 330 -9.62 -40.40 17.08
CA GLU A 330 -10.06 -41.78 17.37
C GLU A 330 -9.79 -42.72 16.19
N LYS A 331 -9.87 -42.20 14.96
CA LYS A 331 -9.59 -42.95 13.73
C LYS A 331 -8.14 -43.42 13.61
N ALA A 332 -7.20 -42.76 14.30
CA ALA A 332 -5.79 -43.15 14.29
C ALA A 332 -5.56 -44.54 14.88
N ARG A 333 -6.37 -44.93 15.88
CA ARG A 333 -6.25 -46.24 16.56
C ARG A 333 -6.79 -47.42 15.76
N VAL A 334 -7.62 -47.15 14.76
CA VAL A 334 -8.35 -48.18 13.99
C VAL A 334 -7.72 -48.40 12.62
N LYS A 335 -7.03 -47.38 12.08
CA LYS A 335 -6.47 -47.44 10.73
C LYS A 335 -5.12 -48.14 10.74
N ASN A 336 -4.93 -49.09 9.83
CA ASN A 336 -3.64 -49.75 9.66
C ASN A 336 -2.63 -48.74 9.10
N LEU A 337 -1.51 -48.52 9.80
CA LEU A 337 -0.48 -47.59 9.33
C LEU A 337 0.25 -48.09 8.07
N ASN A 338 0.03 -49.34 7.67
CA ASN A 338 0.60 -49.95 6.46
C ASN A 338 -0.12 -49.60 5.16
N ASP A 339 -1.27 -48.91 5.20
CA ASP A 339 -2.07 -48.67 3.99
C ASP A 339 -1.44 -47.64 3.03
N GLU A 340 -0.35 -46.97 3.43
CA GLU A 340 0.28 -45.90 2.66
C GLU A 340 1.80 -46.09 2.53
N THR A 341 2.27 -46.27 1.29
CA THR A 341 3.68 -46.58 0.99
C THR A 341 4.66 -45.53 1.50
N ARG A 342 4.30 -44.23 1.40
CA ARG A 342 5.14 -43.12 1.89
C ARG A 342 5.37 -43.20 3.40
N ARG A 343 4.32 -43.58 4.14
CA ARG A 343 4.38 -43.73 5.60
C ARG A 343 5.26 -44.91 5.99
N GLN A 344 5.09 -46.06 5.35
CA GLN A 344 5.90 -47.26 5.58
C GLN A 344 7.40 -47.00 5.37
N ALA A 345 7.74 -46.32 4.27
CA ALA A 345 9.12 -45.96 3.97
C ALA A 345 9.74 -45.06 5.06
N ALA A 346 8.98 -44.10 5.59
CA ALA A 346 9.46 -43.22 6.66
C ALA A 346 9.70 -43.95 7.98
N PHE A 347 8.79 -44.84 8.40
CA PHE A 347 8.99 -45.65 9.61
C PHE A 347 10.19 -46.59 9.47
N ALA A 348 10.34 -47.25 8.32
CA ALA A 348 11.50 -48.11 8.04
C ALA A 348 12.81 -47.30 8.06
N ASN A 349 12.81 -46.12 7.44
CA ASN A 349 13.97 -45.22 7.44
C ASN A 349 14.33 -44.74 8.85
N ALA A 350 13.34 -44.32 9.64
CA ALA A 350 13.54 -43.90 11.03
C ALA A 350 14.22 -45.01 11.85
N ARG A 351 13.68 -46.24 11.76
CA ARG A 351 14.24 -47.42 12.45
C ARG A 351 15.67 -47.75 11.99
N ASN A 352 15.92 -47.75 10.68
CA ASN A 352 17.23 -48.09 10.12
C ASN A 352 18.30 -47.06 10.47
N LYS A 353 17.96 -45.76 10.40
CA LYS A 353 18.88 -44.66 10.73
C LYS A 353 19.01 -44.42 12.23
N LYS A 354 18.09 -44.95 13.05
CA LYS A 354 18.00 -44.72 14.50
C LYS A 354 17.96 -43.22 14.87
N THR A 355 17.31 -42.42 14.04
CA THR A 355 17.23 -40.96 14.21
C THR A 355 15.85 -40.47 13.81
N LEU A 356 15.59 -39.19 14.12
CA LEU A 356 14.40 -38.49 13.68
C LEU A 356 14.23 -38.60 12.15
N THR A 357 13.01 -38.85 11.68
CA THR A 357 12.69 -38.89 10.26
C THR A 357 11.32 -38.28 10.05
N THR A 358 11.19 -37.45 9.03
CA THR A 358 9.91 -36.87 8.62
C THR A 358 9.35 -37.62 7.42
N THR A 359 8.02 -37.70 7.32
CA THR A 359 7.37 -38.12 6.08
C THR A 359 7.31 -36.96 5.09
N ARG A 360 7.22 -37.28 3.80
CA ARG A 360 6.56 -36.38 2.83
C ARG A 360 5.11 -36.13 3.23
N THR A 361 4.42 -35.20 2.57
CA THR A 361 3.01 -34.99 2.86
C THR A 361 2.18 -36.23 2.55
N ILE A 362 1.24 -36.51 3.45
CA ILE A 362 0.37 -37.68 3.46
C ILE A 362 -1.05 -37.29 3.86
N HIS A 363 -2.01 -38.12 3.49
CA HIS A 363 -3.37 -38.02 4.03
C HIS A 363 -3.42 -38.61 5.43
N LEU A 364 -3.63 -37.73 6.41
CA LEU A 364 -3.68 -38.11 7.82
C LEU A 364 -4.88 -39.04 8.08
N ALA A 365 -4.70 -40.02 8.96
CA ALA A 365 -5.78 -40.93 9.38
C ALA A 365 -6.95 -40.16 10.03
N GLN A 366 -6.62 -39.05 10.66
CA GLN A 366 -7.49 -38.13 11.38
C GLN A 366 -8.13 -37.08 10.43
N GLY A 367 -7.73 -37.06 9.15
CA GLY A 367 -8.25 -36.17 8.11
C GLY A 367 -7.37 -34.95 7.83
N GLY A 368 -7.36 -34.52 6.56
CA GLY A 368 -6.51 -33.44 6.06
C GLY A 368 -5.17 -33.93 5.51
N ILE A 369 -4.37 -32.97 5.04
CA ILE A 369 -3.00 -33.19 4.54
C ILE A 369 -2.02 -32.77 5.63
N GLY A 370 -1.03 -33.61 5.88
CA GLY A 370 -0.06 -33.42 6.95
C GLY A 370 1.20 -34.22 6.74
N PHE A 371 2.09 -34.18 7.71
CA PHE A 371 3.29 -35.00 7.75
C PHE A 371 3.56 -35.46 9.18
N LEU A 372 4.36 -36.52 9.30
CA LEU A 372 4.72 -37.13 10.56
C LEU A 372 6.17 -36.82 10.90
N ILE A 373 6.43 -36.51 12.17
CA ILE A 373 7.77 -36.49 12.76
C ILE A 373 7.92 -37.78 13.55
N ILE A 374 8.80 -38.67 13.12
CA ILE A 374 8.93 -40.03 13.65
C ILE A 374 10.29 -40.17 14.33
N HIS A 375 10.30 -40.61 15.58
CA HIS A 375 11.53 -41.02 16.27
C HIS A 375 11.39 -42.46 16.78
N PRO A 376 12.32 -43.37 16.42
CA PRO A 376 12.31 -44.73 16.94
C PRO A 376 12.72 -44.75 18.42
N ILE A 377 12.27 -45.75 19.17
CA ILE A 377 12.68 -45.98 20.56
C ILE A 377 13.52 -47.25 20.59
N PHE A 378 14.75 -47.15 21.10
CA PHE A 378 15.59 -48.30 21.41
C PHE A 378 15.89 -48.35 22.91
N LEU A 379 15.42 -49.41 23.57
CA LEU A 379 15.64 -49.60 25.00
C LEU A 379 17.12 -49.88 25.28
N ASN A 380 17.58 -49.65 26.51
CA ASN A 380 18.94 -49.99 26.94
C ASN A 380 19.32 -51.47 26.72
N SER A 381 18.34 -52.38 26.64
CA SER A 381 18.55 -53.79 26.29
C SER A 381 18.91 -54.01 24.80
N GLY A 382 18.79 -52.99 23.96
CA GLY A 382 18.90 -53.07 22.50
C GLY A 382 17.57 -53.40 21.80
N ASP A 383 16.51 -53.67 22.57
CA ASP A 383 15.20 -54.01 22.02
C ASP A 383 14.51 -52.79 21.41
N PHE A 384 13.77 -53.04 20.33
CA PHE A 384 13.02 -52.01 19.63
C PHE A 384 11.65 -51.77 20.30
N GLY A 385 11.46 -50.59 20.88
CA GLY A 385 10.27 -50.20 21.65
C GLY A 385 9.15 -49.54 20.85
N GLY A 386 9.28 -49.50 19.52
CA GLY A 386 8.35 -48.81 18.63
C GLY A 386 8.80 -47.37 18.31
N TYR A 387 7.85 -46.45 18.17
CA TYR A 387 8.10 -45.08 17.72
C TYR A 387 7.27 -44.08 18.53
N ILE A 388 7.85 -42.90 18.78
CA ILE A 388 7.08 -41.70 19.10
C ILE A 388 6.84 -40.93 17.80
N VAL A 389 5.60 -40.54 17.57
CA VAL A 389 5.17 -39.88 16.34
C VAL A 389 4.46 -38.58 16.67
N GLY A 390 4.98 -37.46 16.16
CA GLY A 390 4.27 -36.19 16.12
C GLY A 390 3.49 -36.06 14.82
N VAL A 391 2.18 -35.81 14.90
CA VAL A 391 1.29 -35.64 13.74
C VAL A 391 1.06 -34.14 13.53
N LEU A 392 1.46 -33.60 12.38
CA LEU A 392 1.29 -32.19 12.05
C LEU A 392 0.41 -32.03 10.80
N ARG A 393 -0.47 -31.04 10.84
CA ARG A 393 -1.34 -30.68 9.70
C ARG A 393 -0.79 -29.45 9.01
N VAL A 394 -0.61 -29.52 7.68
CA VAL A 394 -0.07 -28.41 6.87
C VAL A 394 -0.89 -27.15 7.07
N GLU A 395 -2.22 -27.26 7.05
CA GLU A 395 -3.13 -26.13 7.23
C GLU A 395 -2.91 -25.40 8.58
N ARG A 396 -2.79 -26.13 9.70
CA ARG A 396 -2.55 -25.52 11.02
C ARG A 396 -1.19 -24.85 11.11
N LEU A 397 -0.18 -25.48 10.52
CA LEU A 397 1.17 -24.96 10.44
C LEU A 397 1.18 -23.63 9.68
N MET A 398 0.56 -23.61 8.50
CA MET A 398 0.47 -22.42 7.66
C MET A 398 -0.36 -21.33 8.34
N ASP A 399 -1.50 -21.65 8.95
CA ASP A 399 -2.32 -20.68 9.66
C ASP A 399 -1.61 -20.07 10.88
N GLN A 400 -0.62 -20.75 11.47
CA GLN A 400 0.23 -20.13 12.49
C GLN A 400 1.27 -19.21 11.88
N LEU A 401 1.93 -19.62 10.80
CA LEU A 401 2.93 -18.80 10.11
C LEU A 401 2.31 -17.52 9.53
N LEU A 402 1.13 -17.62 8.91
CA LEU A 402 0.44 -16.49 8.27
C LEU A 402 -0.13 -15.46 9.25
N LYS A 403 -0.16 -15.74 10.56
CA LYS A 403 -0.57 -14.74 11.56
C LYS A 403 0.48 -13.67 11.81
N GLU A 404 1.73 -13.93 11.44
CA GLU A 404 2.79 -12.94 11.57
C GLU A 404 2.49 -11.74 10.66
N GLU A 405 2.62 -10.52 11.20
CA GLU A 405 2.29 -9.28 10.48
C GLU A 405 3.05 -9.17 9.15
N PHE A 406 4.23 -9.78 9.08
CA PHE A 406 5.08 -9.81 7.90
C PHE A 406 4.39 -10.42 6.68
N PHE A 407 3.55 -11.45 6.86
CA PHE A 407 2.89 -12.15 5.75
C PHE A 407 1.54 -11.52 5.36
N ASN A 408 1.09 -10.48 6.08
CA ASN A 408 -0.13 -9.77 5.73
C ASN A 408 0.01 -9.10 4.34
N GLY A 409 -0.96 -9.36 3.47
CA GLY A 409 -0.98 -8.79 2.13
C GLY A 409 -0.26 -9.60 1.06
N TYR A 410 0.10 -10.86 1.35
CA TYR A 410 0.62 -11.81 0.36
C TYR A 410 -0.33 -12.98 0.08
N SER A 411 -0.34 -13.45 -1.16
CA SER A 411 -0.95 -14.75 -1.51
C SER A 411 0.14 -15.80 -1.56
N MET A 412 -0.14 -16.99 -1.03
CA MET A 412 0.85 -18.07 -0.93
C MET A 412 0.26 -19.39 -1.39
N VAL A 413 1.04 -20.13 -2.16
CA VAL A 413 0.74 -21.50 -2.57
C VAL A 413 1.93 -22.34 -2.18
N LEU A 414 1.68 -23.42 -1.42
CA LEU A 414 2.71 -24.39 -1.06
C LEU A 414 2.52 -25.63 -1.91
N LEU A 415 3.60 -26.06 -2.55
CA LEU A 415 3.64 -27.21 -3.45
C LEU A 415 4.58 -28.28 -2.88
N GLU A 416 4.18 -29.56 -2.96
CA GLU A 416 5.10 -30.69 -2.85
C GLU A 416 5.24 -31.33 -4.24
N GLY A 417 6.36 -31.05 -4.91
CA GLY A 417 6.52 -31.38 -6.33
C GLY A 417 5.53 -30.56 -7.19
N HIS A 418 4.53 -31.23 -7.78
CA HIS A 418 3.48 -30.59 -8.59
C HIS A 418 2.12 -30.53 -7.88
N GLU A 419 2.03 -31.04 -6.65
CA GLU A 419 0.78 -31.14 -5.91
C GLU A 419 0.61 -29.95 -4.95
N VAL A 420 -0.54 -29.28 -4.99
CA VAL A 420 -0.86 -28.18 -4.08
C VAL A 420 -1.23 -28.74 -2.71
N ILE A 421 -0.40 -28.46 -1.71
CA ILE A 421 -0.63 -28.89 -0.32
C ILE A 421 -1.22 -27.79 0.55
N TYR A 422 -1.10 -26.53 0.14
CA TYR A 422 -1.76 -25.39 0.77
C TYR A 422 -1.97 -24.23 -0.22
N ASN A 423 -3.06 -23.49 -0.05
CA ASN A 423 -3.38 -22.33 -0.88
C ASN A 423 -4.07 -21.24 -0.04
N HIS A 424 -3.45 -20.08 0.03
CA HIS A 424 -3.98 -18.87 0.65
C HIS A 424 -4.00 -17.74 -0.38
N GLN A 425 -5.20 -17.30 -0.75
CA GLN A 425 -5.39 -16.21 -1.70
C GLN A 425 -6.02 -15.01 -1.02
N LEU A 426 -5.46 -13.83 -1.28
CA LEU A 426 -6.10 -12.58 -0.93
C LEU A 426 -7.35 -12.35 -1.79
N PRO A 427 -8.32 -11.56 -1.31
CA PRO A 427 -9.48 -11.14 -2.10
C PRO A 427 -9.05 -10.52 -3.43
N SER A 428 -9.74 -10.89 -4.52
CA SER A 428 -9.39 -10.51 -5.90
C SER A 428 -9.26 -8.99 -6.12
N ALA A 429 -9.87 -8.17 -5.26
CA ALA A 429 -9.75 -6.71 -5.29
C ALA A 429 -8.32 -6.18 -5.00
N LEU A 430 -7.43 -6.99 -4.43
CA LEU A 430 -6.03 -6.64 -4.13
C LEU A 430 -5.03 -7.18 -5.17
N GLN A 431 -5.47 -8.00 -6.14
CA GLN A 431 -4.62 -8.57 -7.19
C GLN A 431 -4.47 -7.58 -8.35
N ILE A 432 -3.70 -6.51 -8.14
CA ILE A 432 -3.58 -5.40 -9.10
C ILE A 432 -2.49 -5.68 -10.16
N ARG A 433 -1.51 -6.57 -9.89
CA ARG A 433 -0.50 -7.08 -10.84
C ARG A 433 0.02 -8.47 -10.42
N SER A 434 0.27 -9.37 -11.38
CA SER A 434 0.78 -10.73 -11.13
C SER A 434 2.31 -10.74 -11.01
N TRP A 435 2.83 -10.35 -9.86
CA TRP A 435 4.22 -10.65 -9.50
C TRP A 435 4.23 -11.95 -8.72
N THR A 436 4.84 -12.99 -9.28
CA THR A 436 4.95 -14.30 -8.66
C THR A 436 6.42 -14.68 -8.57
N LYS A 437 6.85 -15.16 -7.41
CA LYS A 437 8.16 -15.76 -7.22
C LYS A 437 7.98 -17.16 -6.66
N GLU A 438 8.56 -18.12 -7.35
CA GLU A 438 8.69 -19.49 -6.87
C GLU A 438 10.07 -19.66 -6.26
N ASP A 439 10.12 -20.35 -5.13
CA ASP A 439 11.35 -20.77 -4.48
C ASP A 439 11.24 -22.25 -4.11
N HIS A 440 12.36 -22.97 -4.17
CA HIS A 440 12.42 -24.38 -3.87
C HIS A 440 13.11 -24.61 -2.54
N PHE A 441 12.56 -25.52 -1.77
CA PHE A 441 12.99 -25.80 -0.42
C PHE A 441 13.00 -27.32 -0.18
N GLU A 442 14.10 -27.80 0.40
CA GLU A 442 14.29 -29.20 0.75
C GLU A 442 14.26 -29.37 2.27
N PHE A 443 13.30 -30.15 2.75
CA PHE A 443 13.11 -30.49 4.16
C PHE A 443 14.01 -31.68 4.55
N GLU A 444 15.33 -31.61 4.32
CA GLU A 444 16.20 -32.78 4.51
C GLU A 444 16.84 -32.93 5.91
N ASN A 445 16.86 -31.90 6.75
CA ASN A 445 17.50 -31.99 8.08
C ASN A 445 16.81 -31.11 9.14
N ILE A 446 15.71 -31.61 9.71
CA ILE A 446 15.35 -31.28 11.10
C ILE A 446 15.69 -32.48 11.98
#